data_AF-Q7NGN4-F1
#
_entry.id   AF-Q7NGN4-F1
#
_cell.length_a   1.000
_cell.length_b   1.000
_cell.length_c   1.000
_cell.angle_alpha   90.00
_cell.angle_beta   90.00
_cell.angle_gamma   90.00
#
_symmetry.space_group_name_H-M   'P 1'
#
loop_
_entity.id
_entity.type
_entity.pdbx_description
1 polymer ?
#
loop_
_entity_poly.entity_id
_entity_poly.type
_entity_poly.pdbx_seq_one_letter_code
_entity_poly.pdbx_strand_id
1 'polypeptide(L)'
;MVGRPVEPGALLQGQTVTVPITALAAGGDGIARLTDGRVLFVAGAVPGDTVEARLVHLKKDHGFGKILQIVQASPHRIEAPCPVAERCGSCQWQWIDYPFQLEAKQRQVREALEHLGGFAEPPVEPVIAQPRPFGYRNKSTFPIGRDARGEPVIGYYQKDSHRIVPLDACPVQDSRLDPLLAAARELIRTQGWSIYDEKHHRGALRHLGLRIGERTGQRLLTFVVNGQTLSGIKPAAQALMDRFADLVGVCLNTHTERGNTIFGPQTRCLAGQDFIEEVLDGFRFRIEPTTFFQICTSQAEILARLVARGADATAEQTVVDAYCGIGTLSLPLARAARAVVGIESHVRSVEQARQNARINGIENCRFLAGTVEALLPDLRADIVVVDPPRKGCDPEVLEAILHAVPMRVVYVSCNPATLARDLKRLVAGGYCLVGVQPVDLFAQTHHVECVATLERS
;
A
#
# COMPACT_ATOMS: atom_id res chain seq x y z
N MET A 1 16.94 -37.11 16.40
CA MET A 1 16.92 -35.68 16.78
C MET A 1 17.14 -35.60 18.27
N VAL A 2 18.36 -35.35 18.73
CA VAL A 2 18.63 -35.10 20.15
C VAL A 2 18.31 -33.62 20.39
N GLY A 3 17.19 -33.33 21.06
CA GLY A 3 16.88 -31.97 21.48
C GLY A 3 18.00 -31.47 22.38
N ARG A 4 18.62 -30.33 22.04
CA ARG A 4 19.59 -29.69 22.95
C ARG A 4 18.90 -29.36 24.28
N PRO A 5 19.59 -29.51 25.41
CA PRO A 5 19.03 -29.18 26.72
C PRO A 5 18.63 -27.71 26.76
N VAL A 6 17.42 -27.47 27.23
CA VAL A 6 16.85 -26.15 27.50
C VAL A 6 17.65 -25.53 28.65
N GLU A 7 18.19 -24.33 28.47
CA GLU A 7 18.87 -23.60 29.55
C GLU A 7 17.90 -23.39 30.73
N PRO A 8 18.35 -23.50 32.00
CA PRO A 8 17.50 -23.26 33.16
C PRO A 8 16.88 -21.86 33.09
N GLY A 9 15.54 -21.79 33.07
CA GLY A 9 14.79 -20.52 32.99
C GLY A 9 14.40 -20.08 31.57
N ALA A 10 14.80 -20.82 30.53
CA ALA A 10 14.38 -20.52 29.17
C ALA A 10 12.88 -20.81 28.97
N LEU A 11 12.14 -19.80 28.51
CA LEU A 11 10.71 -19.92 28.27
C LEU A 11 10.43 -20.86 27.09
N LEU A 12 9.39 -21.68 27.19
CA LEU A 12 9.01 -22.67 26.17
C LEU A 12 7.77 -22.24 25.40
N GLN A 13 7.68 -22.69 24.15
CA GLN A 13 6.49 -22.50 23.34
C GLN A 13 5.28 -23.13 24.04
N GLY A 14 4.15 -22.42 24.01
CA GLY A 14 2.90 -22.81 24.67
C GLY A 14 2.73 -22.25 26.07
N GLN A 15 3.81 -21.79 26.74
CA GLN A 15 3.73 -21.12 28.03
C GLN A 15 3.01 -19.78 27.91
N THR A 16 2.44 -19.36 29.04
CA THR A 16 1.82 -18.06 29.22
C THR A 16 2.74 -17.17 30.03
N VAL A 17 2.90 -15.92 29.59
CA VAL A 17 3.72 -14.90 30.26
C VAL A 17 2.95 -13.60 30.40
N THR A 18 3.16 -12.87 31.49
CA THR A 18 2.66 -11.50 31.66
C THR A 18 3.79 -10.54 31.34
N VAL A 19 3.61 -9.70 30.32
CA VAL A 19 4.66 -8.79 29.83
C VAL A 19 4.13 -7.38 29.58
N PRO A 20 4.91 -6.34 29.92
CA PRO A 20 4.62 -4.98 29.51
C PRO A 20 5.00 -4.77 28.04
N ILE A 21 4.16 -4.03 27.31
CA ILE A 21 4.37 -3.67 25.91
C ILE A 21 5.03 -2.29 25.88
N THR A 22 6.23 -2.20 25.31
CA THR A 22 7.06 -0.98 25.42
C THR A 22 7.13 -0.19 24.12
N ALA A 23 6.95 -0.84 22.97
CA ALA A 23 7.09 -0.21 21.65
C ALA A 23 6.25 -0.94 20.59
N LEU A 24 6.23 -0.40 19.37
CA LEU A 24 5.66 -1.05 18.19
C LEU A 24 6.79 -1.39 17.22
N ALA A 25 6.75 -2.59 16.66
CA ALA A 25 7.64 -3.00 15.59
C ALA A 25 7.22 -2.35 14.27
N ALA A 26 8.15 -2.28 13.30
CA ALA A 26 7.86 -1.80 11.96
C ALA A 26 6.76 -2.59 11.21
N GLY A 27 6.43 -3.82 11.66
CA GLY A 27 5.31 -4.62 11.14
C GLY A 27 3.97 -4.39 11.87
N GLY A 28 3.94 -3.48 12.83
CA GLY A 28 2.76 -3.11 13.60
C GLY A 28 2.51 -3.92 14.88
N ASP A 29 3.28 -4.98 15.14
CA ASP A 29 3.14 -5.78 16.36
C ASP A 29 3.74 -5.05 17.58
N GLY A 30 3.14 -5.20 18.76
CA GLY A 30 3.71 -4.70 20.00
C GLY A 30 4.99 -5.45 20.38
N ILE A 31 5.93 -4.75 20.99
CA ILE A 31 7.22 -5.28 21.44
C ILE A 31 7.22 -5.42 22.96
N ALA A 32 7.59 -6.60 23.44
CA ALA A 32 7.94 -6.86 24.83
C ALA A 32 9.32 -7.53 24.93
N ARG A 33 9.91 -7.45 26.13
CA ARG A 33 11.13 -8.17 26.49
C ARG A 33 10.77 -9.36 27.39
N LEU A 34 11.15 -10.56 26.98
CA LEU A 34 11.02 -11.75 27.83
C LEU A 34 12.10 -11.73 28.93
N THR A 35 11.85 -12.47 30.02
CA THR A 35 12.80 -12.60 31.14
C THR A 35 14.14 -13.23 30.74
N ASP A 36 14.16 -13.99 29.65
CA ASP A 36 15.38 -14.58 29.05
C ASP A 36 16.03 -13.68 27.98
N GLY A 37 15.60 -12.41 27.86
CA GLY A 37 16.21 -11.41 26.99
C GLY A 37 15.70 -11.38 25.55
N ARG A 38 14.96 -12.41 25.10
CA ARG A 38 14.39 -12.45 23.75
C ARG A 38 13.34 -11.34 23.54
N VAL A 39 13.24 -10.87 22.30
CA VAL A 39 12.18 -9.94 21.89
C VAL A 39 10.90 -10.73 21.61
N LEU A 40 9.77 -10.33 22.19
CA LEU A 40 8.46 -10.89 21.88
C LEU A 40 7.65 -9.91 21.04
N PHE A 41 7.21 -10.36 19.87
CA PHE A 41 6.24 -9.64 19.03
C PHE A 41 4.82 -10.11 19.37
N VAL A 42 3.95 -9.17 19.70
CA VAL A 42 2.57 -9.45 20.12
C VAL A 42 1.61 -8.65 19.25
N ALA A 43 0.97 -9.33 18.29
CA ALA A 43 -0.07 -8.72 17.46
C ALA A 43 -1.26 -8.31 18.34
N GLY A 44 -1.83 -7.13 18.12
CA GLY A 44 -2.94 -6.64 18.93
C GLY A 44 -2.53 -5.77 20.13
N ALA A 45 -1.25 -5.74 20.48
CA ALA A 45 -0.74 -5.04 21.65
C ALA A 45 -0.43 -3.58 21.36
N VAL A 46 -0.60 -2.72 22.38
CA VAL A 46 -0.38 -1.28 22.33
C VAL A 46 0.68 -0.91 23.37
N PRO A 47 1.67 -0.06 23.05
CA PRO A 47 2.61 0.46 24.03
C PRO A 47 1.91 1.03 25.26
N GLY A 48 2.33 0.61 26.44
CA GLY A 48 1.68 0.91 27.72
C GLY A 48 0.71 -0.18 28.21
N ASP A 49 0.35 -1.16 27.38
CA ASP A 49 -0.38 -2.33 27.86
C ASP A 49 0.51 -3.19 28.77
N THR A 50 -0.11 -3.87 29.73
CA THR A 50 0.40 -5.13 30.28
C THR A 50 -0.51 -6.25 29.80
N VAL A 51 0.06 -7.26 29.15
CA VAL A 51 -0.71 -8.36 28.54
C VAL A 51 -0.29 -9.71 29.11
N GLU A 52 -1.26 -10.59 29.29
CA GLU A 52 -1.02 -12.02 29.38
C GLU A 52 -0.97 -12.57 27.94
N ALA A 53 0.20 -13.07 27.53
CA ALA A 53 0.44 -13.59 26.20
C ALA A 53 0.87 -15.06 26.24
N ARG A 54 0.25 -15.87 25.39
CA ARG A 54 0.71 -17.23 25.11
C ARG A 54 1.84 -17.18 24.08
N LEU A 55 2.95 -17.81 24.36
CA LEU A 55 4.08 -17.95 23.42
C LEU A 55 3.68 -18.94 22.32
N VAL A 56 3.50 -18.48 21.08
CA VAL A 56 3.00 -19.30 19.97
C VAL A 56 4.13 -19.85 19.11
N HIS A 57 5.16 -19.04 18.86
CA HIS A 57 6.33 -19.44 18.10
C HIS A 57 7.58 -18.80 18.68
N LEU A 58 8.56 -19.61 19.09
CA LEU A 58 9.82 -19.10 19.65
C LEU A 58 10.97 -19.44 18.70
N LYS A 59 11.82 -18.45 18.44
CA LYS A 59 13.10 -18.58 17.76
C LYS A 59 14.24 -18.23 18.73
N LYS A 60 15.47 -18.21 18.20
CA LYS A 60 16.70 -17.98 18.97
C LYS A 60 16.67 -16.62 19.71
N ASP A 61 16.46 -15.52 18.98
CA ASP A 61 16.60 -14.16 19.53
C ASP A 61 15.25 -13.43 19.69
N HIS A 62 14.17 -14.02 19.16
CA HIS A 62 12.83 -13.45 19.22
C HIS A 62 11.75 -14.52 19.23
N GLY A 63 10.51 -14.11 19.52
CA GLY A 63 9.34 -14.95 19.47
C GLY A 63 8.07 -14.18 19.14
N PHE A 64 6.97 -14.91 18.98
CA PHE A 64 5.65 -14.39 18.67
C PHE A 64 4.66 -14.85 19.74
N GLY A 65 3.94 -13.90 20.31
CA GLY A 65 2.92 -14.10 21.34
C GLY A 65 1.52 -13.82 20.81
N LYS A 66 0.54 -14.52 21.37
CA LYS A 66 -0.89 -14.22 21.20
C LYS A 66 -1.46 -13.73 22.51
N ILE A 67 -2.13 -12.58 22.49
CA ILE A 67 -2.83 -12.03 23.67
C ILE A 67 -3.91 -13.02 24.10
N LEU A 68 -3.86 -13.41 25.37
CA LEU A 68 -4.94 -14.11 26.07
C LEU A 68 -5.82 -13.11 26.82
N GLN A 69 -5.18 -12.13 27.48
CA GLN A 69 -5.87 -11.09 28.25
C GLN A 69 -5.05 -9.79 28.26
N ILE A 70 -5.75 -8.65 28.20
CA ILE A 70 -5.18 -7.35 28.54
C ILE A 70 -5.34 -7.18 30.06
N VAL A 71 -4.24 -7.26 30.81
CA VAL A 71 -4.23 -7.15 32.28
C VAL A 71 -4.36 -5.69 32.69
N GLN A 72 -3.65 -4.81 32.00
CA GLN A 72 -3.77 -3.36 32.11
C GLN A 72 -3.74 -2.77 30.71
N ALA A 73 -4.76 -1.99 30.36
CA ALA A 73 -4.82 -1.32 29.06
C ALA A 73 -3.92 -0.08 29.05
N SER A 74 -3.25 0.14 27.93
CA SER A 74 -2.59 1.39 27.58
C SER A 74 -3.60 2.55 27.60
N PRO A 75 -3.20 3.77 28.00
CA PRO A 75 -4.04 4.96 27.80
C PRO A 75 -4.35 5.23 26.32
N HIS A 76 -3.55 4.67 25.40
CA HIS A 76 -3.73 4.80 23.96
C HIS A 76 -4.58 3.69 23.33
N ARG A 77 -5.00 2.71 24.13
CA ARG A 77 -5.85 1.62 23.66
C ARG A 77 -7.29 2.10 23.51
N ILE A 78 -7.88 1.85 22.35
CA ILE A 78 -9.29 2.09 22.06
C ILE A 78 -9.99 0.81 21.59
N GLU A 79 -11.32 0.82 21.63
CA GLU A 79 -12.12 -0.22 20.96
C GLU A 79 -12.03 -0.05 19.44
N ALA A 80 -11.75 -1.14 18.72
CA ALA A 80 -11.63 -1.10 17.28
C ALA A 80 -13.01 -0.90 16.61
N PRO A 81 -13.20 0.14 15.76
CA PRO A 81 -14.50 0.37 15.13
C PRO A 81 -14.97 -0.72 14.16
N CYS A 82 -14.03 -1.50 13.60
CA CYS A 82 -14.38 -2.61 12.71
C CYS A 82 -14.78 -3.86 13.51
N PRO A 83 -15.98 -4.44 13.27
CA PRO A 83 -16.48 -5.59 14.02
C PRO A 83 -15.67 -6.88 13.82
N VAL A 84 -14.78 -6.90 12.83
CA VAL A 84 -13.90 -8.04 12.53
C VAL A 84 -12.42 -7.70 12.67
N ALA A 85 -12.07 -6.56 13.28
CA ALA A 85 -10.68 -6.10 13.43
C ALA A 85 -9.76 -7.17 14.03
N GLU A 86 -10.23 -7.92 15.04
CA GLU A 86 -9.46 -8.98 15.70
C GLU A 86 -9.14 -10.19 14.82
N ARG A 87 -9.92 -10.40 13.76
CA ARG A 87 -9.80 -11.55 12.85
C ARG A 87 -9.17 -11.16 11.51
N CYS A 88 -9.39 -9.92 11.07
CA CYS A 88 -8.90 -9.40 9.79
C CYS A 88 -7.42 -9.04 9.87
N GLY A 89 -6.63 -9.41 8.85
CA GLY A 89 -5.19 -9.08 8.82
C GLY A 89 -4.83 -7.68 8.31
N SER A 90 -5.81 -6.89 7.86
CA SER A 90 -5.54 -5.69 7.05
C SER A 90 -5.20 -4.41 7.84
N CYS A 91 -5.86 -4.16 8.97
CA CYS A 91 -5.69 -2.93 9.76
C CYS A 91 -5.15 -3.29 11.14
N GLN A 92 -3.84 -3.15 11.34
CA GLN A 92 -3.16 -3.66 12.53
C GLN A 92 -3.27 -2.72 13.74
N TRP A 93 -3.75 -1.48 13.58
CA TRP A 93 -3.72 -0.46 14.64
C TRP A 93 -5.08 0.13 14.99
N GLN A 94 -6.20 -0.50 14.61
CA GLN A 94 -7.54 0.03 14.96
C GLN A 94 -7.82 0.12 16.46
N TRP A 95 -7.05 -0.59 17.29
CA TRP A 95 -7.12 -0.54 18.75
C TRP A 95 -6.14 0.48 19.36
N ILE A 96 -5.52 1.33 18.54
CA ILE A 96 -4.63 2.42 18.95
C ILE A 96 -5.28 3.74 18.57
N ASP A 97 -5.34 4.72 19.48
CA ASP A 97 -5.83 6.05 19.14
C ASP A 97 -5.00 6.69 18.01
N TYR A 98 -5.67 7.49 17.17
CA TYR A 98 -5.04 7.99 15.95
C TYR A 98 -3.84 8.93 16.19
N PRO A 99 -3.88 9.89 17.15
CA PRO A 99 -2.69 10.66 17.52
C PRO A 99 -1.47 9.78 17.83
N PHE A 100 -1.63 8.72 18.62
CA PHE A 100 -0.53 7.83 18.95
C PHE A 100 -0.05 6.99 17.76
N GLN A 101 -0.92 6.67 16.80
CA GLN A 101 -0.50 6.05 15.52
C GLN A 101 0.45 6.98 14.74
N LEU A 102 0.19 8.29 14.73
CA LEU A 102 1.03 9.27 14.03
C LEU A 102 2.40 9.39 14.70
N GLU A 103 2.44 9.48 16.03
CA GLU A 103 3.70 9.48 16.79
C GLU A 103 4.51 8.20 16.54
N ALA A 104 3.84 7.04 16.52
CA ALA A 104 4.48 5.76 16.23
C ALA A 104 5.07 5.71 14.81
N LYS A 105 4.36 6.23 13.80
CA LYS A 105 4.87 6.34 12.41
C LYS A 105 6.08 7.26 12.34
N GLN A 106 6.02 8.42 12.98
CA GLN A 106 7.14 9.36 12.98
C GLN A 106 8.39 8.73 13.60
N ARG A 107 8.22 8.08 14.76
CA ARG A 107 9.30 7.34 15.42
C ARG A 107 9.86 6.23 14.54
N GLN A 108 9.00 5.45 13.88
CA GLN A 108 9.44 4.41 12.95
C GLN A 108 10.33 4.95 11.82
N VAL A 109 9.99 6.13 11.28
CA VAL A 109 10.82 6.78 10.25
C VAL A 109 12.15 7.26 10.83
N ARG A 110 12.11 7.95 11.98
CA ARG A 110 13.29 8.45 12.68
C ARG A 110 14.28 7.33 13.02
N GLU A 111 13.80 6.28 13.69
CA GLU A 111 14.63 5.14 14.10
C GLU A 111 15.22 4.38 12.90
N ALA A 112 14.48 4.27 11.79
CA ALA A 112 15.01 3.66 10.57
C ALA A 112 16.18 4.48 10.00
N LEU A 113 16.05 5.81 9.95
CA LEU A 113 17.12 6.69 9.48
C LEU A 113 18.32 6.70 10.42
N GLU A 114 18.10 6.70 11.73
CA GLU A 114 19.17 6.62 12.75
C GLU A 114 19.92 5.29 12.65
N HIS A 115 19.22 4.16 12.78
CA HIS A 115 19.86 2.86 12.93
C HIS A 115 20.34 2.25 11.61
N LEU A 116 19.59 2.43 10.51
CA LEU A 116 19.92 1.82 9.21
C LEU A 116 20.60 2.83 8.28
N GLY A 117 20.15 4.09 8.32
CA GLY A 117 20.72 5.18 7.52
C GLY A 117 22.02 5.72 8.09
N GLY A 118 22.21 5.67 9.42
CA GLY A 118 23.37 6.26 10.10
C GLY A 118 23.27 7.78 10.27
N PHE A 119 22.05 8.33 10.21
CA PHE A 119 21.79 9.75 10.43
C PHE A 119 21.67 10.03 11.93
N ALA A 120 22.59 10.80 12.54
CA ALA A 120 22.55 11.06 13.99
C ALA A 120 21.32 11.87 14.43
N GLU A 121 20.91 12.85 13.63
CA GLU A 121 19.72 13.69 13.86
C GLU A 121 18.97 13.83 12.53
N PRO A 122 18.21 12.81 12.10
CA PRO A 122 17.54 12.89 10.81
C PRO A 122 16.44 13.97 10.85
N PRO A 123 16.31 14.80 9.80
CA PRO A 123 15.35 15.90 9.73
C PRO A 123 13.93 15.39 9.41
N VAL A 124 13.36 14.60 10.32
CA VAL A 124 12.04 13.99 10.19
C VAL A 124 10.97 14.88 10.81
N GLU A 125 10.09 15.41 9.96
CA GLU A 125 8.94 16.23 10.35
C GLU A 125 7.81 15.39 10.98
N PRO A 126 6.87 16.00 11.72
CA PRO A 126 5.65 15.35 12.15
C PRO A 126 4.86 14.76 10.98
N VAL A 127 4.26 13.57 11.18
CA VAL A 127 3.49 12.90 10.13
C VAL A 127 2.26 13.73 9.76
N ILE A 128 2.07 14.02 8.48
CA ILE A 128 0.84 14.67 8.01
C ILE A 128 -0.32 13.67 8.10
N ALA A 129 -1.27 14.00 8.98
CA ALA A 129 -2.41 13.18 9.30
C ALA A 129 -3.47 13.14 8.20
N GLN A 130 -4.25 12.06 8.14
CA GLN A 130 -5.49 12.00 7.39
C GLN A 130 -6.58 12.80 8.09
N PRO A 131 -7.30 13.70 7.38
CA PRO A 131 -8.48 14.35 7.95
C PRO A 131 -9.56 13.33 8.35
N ARG A 132 -9.62 12.20 7.64
CA ARG A 132 -10.53 11.08 7.92
C ARG A 132 -9.72 9.78 7.95
N PRO A 133 -9.42 9.20 9.13
CA PRO A 133 -8.65 7.96 9.23
C PRO A 133 -9.46 6.69 8.90
N PHE A 134 -10.68 6.88 8.37
CA PHE A 134 -11.63 5.88 7.90
C PHE A 134 -12.30 6.39 6.61
N GLY A 135 -12.89 5.49 5.82
CA GLY A 135 -13.58 5.85 4.59
C GLY A 135 -12.70 6.38 3.46
N TYR A 136 -11.37 6.26 3.59
CA TYR A 136 -10.40 6.89 2.69
C TYR A 136 -9.98 5.98 1.53
N ARG A 137 -10.14 4.65 1.67
CA ARG A 137 -9.58 3.67 0.74
C ARG A 137 -10.43 3.57 -0.52
N ASN A 138 -9.88 4.10 -1.62
CA ASN A 138 -10.53 4.21 -2.93
C ASN A 138 -10.39 2.94 -3.80
N LYS A 139 -9.60 1.95 -3.37
CA LYS A 139 -9.43 0.65 -4.03
C LYS A 139 -9.43 -0.49 -3.01
N SER A 140 -10.26 -1.49 -3.27
CA SER A 140 -10.31 -2.73 -2.49
C SER A 140 -10.33 -3.95 -3.40
N THR A 141 -9.63 -4.99 -2.98
CA THR A 141 -9.67 -6.31 -3.62
C THR A 141 -10.06 -7.35 -2.59
N PHE A 142 -11.06 -8.16 -2.91
CA PHE A 142 -11.61 -9.16 -2.00
C PHE A 142 -11.38 -10.56 -2.56
N PRO A 143 -10.67 -11.45 -1.86
CA PRO A 143 -10.75 -12.88 -2.15
C PRO A 143 -12.18 -13.39 -2.00
N ILE A 144 -12.51 -14.38 -2.81
CA ILE A 144 -13.78 -15.10 -2.73
C ILE A 144 -13.48 -16.57 -2.46
N GLY A 145 -14.14 -17.10 -1.44
CA GLY A 145 -14.00 -18.50 -1.03
C GLY A 145 -15.36 -19.10 -0.72
N ARG A 146 -15.36 -20.20 0.01
CA ARG A 146 -16.57 -20.88 0.47
C ARG A 146 -16.53 -21.05 1.98
N ASP A 147 -17.70 -20.96 2.62
CA ASP A 147 -17.84 -21.38 4.01
C ASP A 147 -18.00 -22.91 4.13
N ALA A 148 -18.21 -23.39 5.36
CA ALA A 148 -18.41 -24.81 5.64
C ALA A 148 -19.69 -25.40 5.03
N ARG A 149 -20.65 -24.55 4.63
CA ARG A 149 -21.90 -24.94 3.95
C ARG A 149 -21.75 -24.92 2.43
N GLY A 150 -20.60 -24.47 1.93
CA GLY A 150 -20.32 -24.34 0.50
C GLY A 150 -20.78 -23.01 -0.11
N GLU A 151 -21.32 -22.10 0.70
CA GLU A 151 -21.82 -20.81 0.24
C GLU A 151 -20.66 -19.83 -0.05
N PRO A 152 -20.77 -18.98 -1.10
CA PRO A 152 -19.75 -17.99 -1.39
C PRO A 152 -19.52 -17.01 -0.24
N VAL A 153 -18.26 -16.82 0.14
CA VAL A 153 -17.83 -15.84 1.14
C VAL A 153 -16.90 -14.83 0.50
N ILE A 154 -17.18 -13.56 0.70
CA ILE A 154 -16.34 -12.44 0.28
C ILE A 154 -15.88 -11.68 1.52
N GLY A 155 -14.61 -11.30 1.55
CA GLY A 155 -14.04 -10.59 2.70
C GLY A 155 -12.53 -10.42 2.56
N TYR A 156 -11.83 -10.38 3.69
CA TYR A 156 -10.37 -10.30 3.74
C TYR A 156 -9.77 -11.56 4.34
N TYR A 157 -8.51 -11.83 3.99
CA TYR A 157 -7.76 -12.90 4.64
C TYR A 157 -7.51 -12.58 6.11
N GLN A 158 -7.70 -13.58 6.96
CA GLN A 158 -7.19 -13.57 8.32
C GLN A 158 -5.67 -13.47 8.30
N LYS A 159 -5.08 -12.74 9.26
CA LYS A 159 -3.61 -12.60 9.37
C LYS A 159 -2.94 -13.97 9.30
N ASP A 160 -1.91 -14.09 8.46
CA ASP A 160 -1.12 -15.31 8.26
C ASP A 160 -1.93 -16.56 7.86
N SER A 161 -3.05 -16.37 7.17
CA SER A 161 -3.96 -17.45 6.76
C SER A 161 -4.63 -17.18 5.40
N HIS A 162 -5.01 -18.24 4.69
CA HIS A 162 -5.90 -18.16 3.52
C HIS A 162 -7.39 -18.25 3.90
N ARG A 163 -7.71 -18.22 5.21
CA ARG A 163 -9.10 -18.19 5.68
C ARG A 163 -9.69 -16.80 5.47
N ILE A 164 -10.82 -16.74 4.79
CA ILE A 164 -11.55 -15.49 4.56
C ILE A 164 -12.42 -15.18 5.78
N VAL A 165 -12.31 -13.93 6.26
CA VAL A 165 -13.18 -13.33 7.26
C VAL A 165 -14.29 -12.59 6.53
N PRO A 166 -15.56 -13.06 6.58
CA PRO A 166 -16.68 -12.36 5.96
C PRO A 166 -16.81 -10.94 6.53
N LEU A 167 -17.10 -9.96 5.66
CA LEU A 167 -17.29 -8.58 6.07
C LEU A 167 -18.23 -7.83 5.12
N ASP A 168 -19.36 -7.34 5.61
CA ASP A 168 -20.35 -6.66 4.78
C ASP A 168 -19.87 -5.28 4.30
N ALA A 169 -19.24 -4.52 5.20
CA ALA A 169 -18.67 -3.21 4.93
C ALA A 169 -17.32 -3.04 5.65
N CYS A 170 -16.34 -2.47 4.98
CA CYS A 170 -15.01 -2.23 5.55
C CYS A 170 -14.89 -0.76 5.99
N PRO A 171 -14.68 -0.44 7.28
CA PRO A 171 -14.66 0.96 7.73
C PRO A 171 -13.59 1.84 7.08
N VAL A 172 -12.47 1.27 6.61
CA VAL A 172 -11.44 2.04 5.89
C VAL A 172 -11.78 2.25 4.41
N GLN A 173 -12.69 1.45 3.84
CA GLN A 173 -13.17 1.59 2.47
C GLN A 173 -14.13 2.77 2.34
N ASP A 174 -14.07 3.47 1.21
CA ASP A 174 -15.10 4.45 0.86
C ASP A 174 -16.50 3.79 0.84
N SER A 175 -17.36 4.22 1.76
CA SER A 175 -18.71 3.65 1.96
C SER A 175 -19.60 3.66 0.71
N ARG A 176 -19.31 4.49 -0.30
CA ARG A 176 -20.02 4.50 -1.59
C ARG A 176 -19.83 3.20 -2.40
N LEU A 177 -18.82 2.40 -2.04
CA LEU A 177 -18.58 1.08 -2.61
C LEU A 177 -19.42 -0.03 -1.94
N ASP A 178 -19.96 0.18 -0.75
CA ASP A 178 -20.64 -0.87 0.02
C ASP A 178 -21.92 -1.39 -0.68
N PRO A 179 -22.80 -0.55 -1.25
CA PRO A 179 -23.96 -1.03 -2.00
C PRO A 179 -23.56 -1.87 -3.22
N LEU A 180 -22.45 -1.54 -3.87
CA LEU A 180 -21.93 -2.26 -5.03
C LEU A 180 -21.33 -3.61 -4.61
N LEU A 181 -20.61 -3.66 -3.49
CA LEU A 181 -20.14 -4.91 -2.90
C LEU A 181 -21.29 -5.84 -2.52
N ALA A 182 -22.34 -5.30 -1.89
CA ALA A 182 -23.54 -6.07 -1.54
C ALA A 182 -24.25 -6.62 -2.78
N ALA A 183 -24.39 -5.81 -3.84
CA ALA A 183 -24.96 -6.26 -5.11
C ALA A 183 -24.10 -7.34 -5.79
N ALA A 184 -22.78 -7.21 -5.74
CA ALA A 184 -21.87 -8.23 -6.28
C ALA A 184 -21.95 -9.55 -5.50
N ARG A 185 -22.05 -9.52 -4.16
CA ARG A 185 -22.31 -10.71 -3.32
C ARG A 185 -23.58 -11.43 -3.75
N GLU A 186 -24.68 -10.70 -3.85
CA GLU A 186 -25.98 -11.25 -4.24
C GLU A 186 -25.95 -11.81 -5.67
N LEU A 187 -25.27 -11.12 -6.59
CA LEU A 187 -25.09 -11.60 -7.96
C LEU A 187 -24.32 -12.92 -8.00
N ILE A 188 -23.21 -13.03 -7.26
CA ILE A 188 -22.40 -14.26 -7.22
C ILE A 188 -23.23 -15.44 -6.68
N ARG A 189 -24.02 -15.21 -5.63
CA ARG A 189 -24.90 -16.22 -5.04
C ARG A 189 -25.99 -16.66 -6.01
N THR A 190 -26.67 -15.72 -6.66
CA THR A 190 -27.78 -15.99 -7.58
C THR A 190 -27.35 -16.64 -8.89
N GLN A 191 -26.19 -16.27 -9.44
CA GLN A 191 -25.64 -16.87 -10.65
C GLN A 191 -25.05 -18.27 -10.41
N GLY A 192 -24.78 -18.63 -9.15
CA GLY A 192 -24.22 -19.94 -8.80
C GLY A 192 -22.84 -20.18 -9.40
N TRP A 193 -22.04 -19.13 -9.64
CA TRP A 193 -20.71 -19.28 -10.23
C TRP A 193 -19.81 -20.14 -9.34
N SER A 194 -19.05 -21.05 -9.96
CA SER A 194 -18.08 -21.85 -9.23
C SER A 194 -16.97 -20.96 -8.65
N ILE A 195 -16.82 -20.96 -7.33
CA ILE A 195 -15.74 -20.26 -6.64
C ILE A 195 -14.43 -21.05 -6.75
N TYR A 196 -13.33 -20.33 -6.94
CA TYR A 196 -12.00 -20.89 -7.07
C TYR A 196 -11.48 -21.47 -5.75
N ASP A 197 -10.90 -22.67 -5.82
CA ASP A 197 -10.24 -23.39 -4.74
C ASP A 197 -8.74 -23.40 -5.02
N GLU A 198 -7.96 -22.69 -4.21
CA GLU A 198 -6.50 -22.57 -4.35
C GLU A 198 -5.76 -23.92 -4.18
N LYS A 199 -6.26 -24.80 -3.31
CA LYS A 199 -5.64 -26.09 -3.02
C LYS A 199 -5.78 -27.04 -4.21
N HIS A 200 -6.96 -27.10 -4.79
CA HIS A 200 -7.26 -27.99 -5.92
C HIS A 200 -7.08 -27.33 -7.28
N HIS A 201 -6.89 -26.01 -7.32
CA HIS A 201 -6.76 -25.20 -8.52
C HIS A 201 -7.95 -25.39 -9.49
N ARG A 202 -9.16 -25.35 -8.94
CA ARG A 202 -10.43 -25.58 -9.66
C ARG A 202 -11.44 -24.50 -9.32
N GLY A 203 -12.46 -24.34 -10.16
CA GLY A 203 -13.44 -23.26 -10.03
C GLY A 203 -12.99 -21.99 -10.78
N ALA A 204 -13.90 -21.04 -10.90
CA ALA A 204 -13.79 -19.94 -11.84
C ALA A 204 -13.54 -18.59 -11.14
N LEU A 205 -14.39 -18.18 -10.20
CA LEU A 205 -14.29 -16.84 -9.63
C LEU A 205 -13.29 -16.78 -8.46
N ARG A 206 -12.25 -15.94 -8.58
CA ARG A 206 -11.14 -15.82 -7.62
C ARG A 206 -11.30 -14.62 -6.68
N HIS A 207 -11.49 -13.43 -7.25
CA HIS A 207 -11.49 -12.17 -6.52
C HIS A 207 -12.50 -11.17 -7.10
N LEU A 208 -12.90 -10.20 -6.28
CA LEU A 208 -13.51 -8.95 -6.74
C LEU A 208 -12.53 -7.80 -6.57
N GLY A 209 -12.48 -6.89 -7.54
CA GLY A 209 -11.84 -5.59 -7.43
C GLY A 209 -12.89 -4.49 -7.48
N LEU A 210 -12.82 -3.56 -6.53
CA LEU A 210 -13.62 -2.34 -6.50
C LEU A 210 -12.69 -1.13 -6.54
N ARG A 211 -13.06 -0.14 -7.35
CA ARG A 211 -12.43 1.18 -7.37
C ARG A 211 -13.49 2.26 -7.35
N ILE A 212 -13.13 3.40 -6.77
CA ILE A 212 -13.88 4.64 -6.86
C ILE A 212 -12.94 5.82 -7.07
N GLY A 213 -13.32 6.78 -7.90
CA GLY A 213 -12.71 8.10 -7.89
C GLY A 213 -13.28 8.87 -6.70
N GLU A 214 -12.47 9.15 -5.69
CA GLU A 214 -12.88 9.84 -4.46
C GLU A 214 -13.54 11.19 -4.80
N ARG A 215 -12.98 11.96 -5.75
CA ARG A 215 -13.49 13.29 -6.16
C ARG A 215 -14.64 13.21 -7.16
N THR A 216 -14.63 12.21 -8.05
CA THR A 216 -15.61 12.10 -9.14
C THR A 216 -16.83 11.25 -8.80
N GLY A 217 -16.71 10.35 -7.82
CA GLY A 217 -17.72 9.34 -7.48
C GLY A 217 -17.81 8.17 -8.47
N GLN A 218 -17.05 8.17 -9.56
CA GLN A 218 -17.08 7.11 -10.57
C GLN A 218 -16.58 5.79 -9.99
N ARG A 219 -17.32 4.71 -10.19
CA ARG A 219 -17.02 3.37 -9.65
C ARG A 219 -16.72 2.37 -10.76
N LEU A 220 -15.82 1.44 -10.48
CA LEU A 220 -15.48 0.35 -11.39
C LEU A 220 -15.43 -0.98 -10.63
N LEU A 221 -16.14 -1.97 -11.17
CA LEU A 221 -16.18 -3.34 -10.64
C LEU A 221 -15.37 -4.25 -11.54
N THR A 222 -14.56 -5.13 -10.97
CA THR A 222 -13.79 -6.12 -11.73
C THR A 222 -13.95 -7.51 -11.12
N PHE A 223 -14.38 -8.47 -11.92
CA PHE A 223 -14.36 -9.89 -11.57
C PHE A 223 -13.04 -10.50 -12.03
N VAL A 224 -12.31 -11.16 -11.14
CA VAL A 224 -11.07 -11.87 -11.46
C VAL A 224 -11.35 -13.37 -11.55
N VAL A 225 -11.03 -13.98 -12.68
CA VAL A 225 -11.43 -15.37 -12.96
C VAL A 225 -10.28 -16.27 -13.40
N ASN A 226 -10.32 -17.52 -12.94
CA ASN A 226 -9.53 -18.64 -13.43
C ASN A 226 -10.16 -19.18 -14.73
N GLY A 227 -9.87 -18.51 -15.84
CA GLY A 227 -10.41 -18.85 -17.16
C GLY A 227 -10.64 -17.61 -18.02
N GLN A 228 -11.48 -17.74 -19.04
CA GLN A 228 -11.74 -16.67 -20.01
C GLN A 228 -13.07 -15.95 -19.78
N THR A 229 -14.03 -16.59 -19.12
CA THR A 229 -15.40 -16.06 -18.94
C THR A 229 -16.12 -16.70 -17.76
N LEU A 230 -17.25 -16.10 -17.38
CA LEU A 230 -18.26 -16.67 -16.50
C LEU A 230 -19.59 -16.78 -17.27
N SER A 231 -20.41 -17.78 -16.94
CA SER A 231 -21.74 -17.91 -17.54
C SER A 231 -22.62 -16.72 -17.15
N GLY A 232 -23.43 -16.18 -18.07
CA GLY A 232 -24.34 -15.07 -17.78
C GLY A 232 -23.69 -13.73 -17.41
N ILE A 233 -22.36 -13.61 -17.43
CA ILE A 233 -21.65 -12.43 -16.90
C ILE A 233 -21.93 -11.14 -17.66
N LYS A 234 -22.14 -11.20 -18.98
CA LYS A 234 -22.41 -10.00 -19.79
C LYS A 234 -23.78 -9.38 -19.47
N PRO A 235 -24.91 -10.14 -19.52
CA PRO A 235 -26.20 -9.62 -19.05
C PRO A 235 -26.16 -9.15 -17.58
N ALA A 236 -25.47 -9.89 -16.71
CA ALA A 236 -25.32 -9.51 -15.31
C ALA A 236 -24.55 -8.19 -15.12
N ALA A 237 -23.50 -7.97 -15.92
CA ALA A 237 -22.74 -6.72 -15.94
C ALA A 237 -23.64 -5.55 -16.36
N GLN A 238 -24.47 -5.72 -17.40
CA GLN A 238 -25.42 -4.68 -17.81
C GLN A 238 -26.46 -4.37 -16.73
N ALA A 239 -27.01 -5.40 -16.07
CA ALA A 239 -27.96 -5.20 -14.97
C ALA A 239 -27.35 -4.42 -13.78
N LEU A 240 -26.05 -4.59 -13.51
CA LEU A 240 -25.35 -3.78 -12.52
C LEU A 240 -25.17 -2.33 -12.97
N MET A 241 -24.82 -2.11 -14.25
CA MET A 241 -24.72 -0.77 -14.83
C MET A 241 -26.06 -0.02 -14.74
N ASP A 242 -27.16 -0.69 -15.07
CA ASP A 242 -28.51 -0.10 -15.04
C ASP A 242 -28.95 0.25 -13.59
N ARG A 243 -28.44 -0.50 -12.60
CA ARG A 243 -28.76 -0.30 -11.17
C ARG A 243 -27.98 0.83 -10.52
N PHE A 244 -26.76 1.12 -10.97
CA PHE A 244 -25.85 2.07 -10.30
C PHE A 244 -25.39 3.15 -11.27
N ALA A 245 -25.98 4.34 -11.19
CA ALA A 245 -25.67 5.46 -12.09
C ALA A 245 -24.19 5.86 -12.10
N ASP A 246 -23.49 5.79 -10.96
CA ASP A 246 -22.05 6.13 -10.89
C ASP A 246 -21.13 4.93 -11.21
N LEU A 247 -21.67 3.74 -11.50
CA LEU A 247 -20.88 2.62 -12.00
C LEU A 247 -20.58 2.88 -13.47
N VAL A 248 -19.34 3.23 -13.78
CA VAL A 248 -18.95 3.55 -15.16
C VAL A 248 -18.55 2.31 -15.95
N GLY A 249 -18.26 1.19 -15.28
CA GLY A 249 -18.04 -0.07 -15.95
C GLY A 249 -17.92 -1.29 -15.06
N VAL A 250 -18.05 -2.43 -15.73
CA VAL A 250 -17.82 -3.76 -15.17
C VAL A 250 -16.82 -4.49 -16.04
N CYS A 251 -15.71 -4.93 -15.46
CA CYS A 251 -14.63 -5.60 -16.16
C CYS A 251 -14.49 -7.06 -15.74
N LEU A 252 -13.86 -7.85 -16.61
CA LEU A 252 -13.40 -9.20 -16.32
C LEU A 252 -11.88 -9.26 -16.50
N ASN A 253 -11.17 -9.66 -15.46
CA ASN A 253 -9.74 -9.93 -15.50
C ASN A 253 -9.51 -11.44 -15.51
N THR A 254 -8.65 -11.93 -16.41
CA THR A 254 -8.33 -13.36 -16.53
C THR A 254 -7.01 -13.65 -15.83
N HIS A 255 -7.03 -14.58 -14.87
CA HIS A 255 -5.86 -15.00 -14.12
C HIS A 255 -5.91 -16.52 -13.87
N THR A 256 -5.17 -17.28 -14.69
CA THR A 256 -5.09 -18.75 -14.62
C THR A 256 -3.89 -19.27 -13.84
N GLU A 257 -2.93 -18.41 -13.50
CA GLU A 257 -1.71 -18.82 -12.79
C GLU A 257 -1.91 -19.03 -11.29
N ARG A 258 -1.05 -19.88 -10.71
CA ARG A 258 -0.92 -20.05 -9.26
C ARG A 258 -0.06 -18.92 -8.67
N GLY A 259 -0.36 -18.52 -7.44
CA GLY A 259 0.41 -17.52 -6.69
C GLY A 259 -0.48 -16.45 -6.04
N ASN A 260 0.19 -15.47 -5.43
CA ASN A 260 -0.45 -14.44 -4.61
C ASN A 260 -0.85 -13.19 -5.40
N THR A 261 -0.48 -13.10 -6.68
CA THR A 261 -0.91 -12.00 -7.54
C THR A 261 -2.44 -12.03 -7.68
N ILE A 262 -3.10 -10.90 -7.51
CA ILE A 262 -4.56 -10.85 -7.59
C ILE A 262 -4.99 -10.83 -9.06
N PHE A 263 -4.54 -9.81 -9.80
CA PHE A 263 -4.91 -9.61 -11.19
C PHE A 263 -3.95 -10.35 -12.13
N GLY A 264 -4.51 -11.00 -13.14
CA GLY A 264 -3.74 -11.56 -14.24
C GLY A 264 -3.49 -10.53 -15.36
N PRO A 265 -2.86 -10.96 -16.46
CA PRO A 265 -2.30 -10.07 -17.46
C PRO A 265 -3.34 -9.38 -18.36
N GLN A 266 -4.56 -9.92 -18.44
CA GLN A 266 -5.58 -9.43 -19.38
C GLN A 266 -6.85 -9.00 -18.64
N THR A 267 -7.35 -7.83 -18.99
CA THR A 267 -8.61 -7.28 -18.51
C THR A 267 -9.45 -6.83 -19.70
N ARG A 268 -10.73 -7.21 -19.74
CA ARG A 268 -11.68 -6.74 -20.75
C ARG A 268 -12.86 -6.04 -20.09
N CYS A 269 -13.34 -4.98 -20.72
CA CYS A 269 -14.61 -4.36 -20.36
C CYS A 269 -15.78 -5.29 -20.79
N LEU A 270 -16.72 -5.54 -19.88
CA LEU A 270 -17.95 -6.29 -20.17
C LEU A 270 -19.12 -5.35 -20.50
N ALA A 271 -19.20 -4.21 -19.81
CA ALA A 271 -20.19 -3.17 -20.00
C ALA A 271 -19.62 -1.82 -19.55
N GLY A 272 -19.98 -0.74 -20.24
CA GLY A 272 -19.47 0.61 -19.97
C GLY A 272 -18.01 0.78 -20.42
N GLN A 273 -17.20 1.40 -19.58
CA GLN A 273 -15.78 1.68 -19.83
C GLN A 273 -14.88 1.01 -18.79
N ASP A 274 -13.60 0.81 -19.12
CA ASP A 274 -12.63 0.10 -18.28
C ASP A 274 -11.75 1.03 -17.43
N PHE A 275 -12.21 2.25 -17.17
CA PHE A 275 -11.52 3.18 -16.29
C PHE A 275 -12.50 4.04 -15.50
N ILE A 276 -12.08 4.42 -14.29
CA ILE A 276 -12.64 5.60 -13.61
C ILE A 276 -11.82 6.82 -14.01
N GLU A 277 -12.43 7.98 -13.95
CA GLU A 277 -11.71 9.24 -13.84
C GLU A 277 -11.57 9.62 -12.37
N GLU A 278 -10.40 10.14 -12.00
CA GLU A 278 -10.13 10.75 -10.70
C GLU A 278 -9.47 12.12 -10.92
N VAL A 279 -9.67 13.02 -9.97
CA VAL A 279 -8.98 14.31 -9.94
C VAL A 279 -8.00 14.32 -8.77
N LEU A 280 -6.74 14.64 -9.05
CA LEU A 280 -5.68 14.79 -8.07
C LEU A 280 -5.04 16.16 -8.26
N ASP A 281 -5.23 17.05 -7.29
CA ASP A 281 -4.64 18.39 -7.31
C ASP A 281 -4.94 19.15 -8.62
N GLY A 282 -6.15 18.99 -9.16
CA GLY A 282 -6.59 19.62 -10.42
C GLY A 282 -6.25 18.86 -11.71
N PHE A 283 -5.46 17.79 -11.65
CA PHE A 283 -5.18 16.92 -12.80
C PHE A 283 -6.15 15.75 -12.87
N ARG A 284 -6.63 15.45 -14.07
CA ARG A 284 -7.53 14.33 -14.34
C ARG A 284 -6.74 13.09 -14.76
N PHE A 285 -6.98 11.97 -14.09
CA PHE A 285 -6.36 10.69 -14.39
C PHE A 285 -7.42 9.67 -14.78
N ARG A 286 -7.15 8.89 -15.83
CA ARG A 286 -7.88 7.65 -16.12
C ARG A 286 -7.19 6.50 -15.42
N ILE A 287 -7.95 5.76 -14.62
CA ILE A 287 -7.44 4.68 -13.77
C ILE A 287 -8.20 3.39 -14.08
N GLU A 288 -7.50 2.42 -14.66
CA GLU A 288 -8.04 1.11 -15.00
C GLU A 288 -8.02 0.14 -13.79
N PRO A 289 -8.62 -1.07 -13.88
CA PRO A 289 -8.66 -2.01 -12.76
C PRO A 289 -7.30 -2.36 -12.16
N THR A 290 -6.29 -2.52 -13.02
CA THR A 290 -4.94 -2.99 -12.63
C THR A 290 -3.96 -1.86 -12.38
N THR A 291 -4.28 -0.62 -12.77
CA THR A 291 -3.39 0.55 -12.69
C THR A 291 -2.97 0.86 -11.26
N PHE A 292 -1.68 0.96 -10.96
CA PHE A 292 -1.25 1.42 -9.64
C PHE A 292 -1.68 2.88 -9.44
N PHE A 293 -2.32 3.15 -8.30
CA PHE A 293 -2.73 4.48 -7.88
C PHE A 293 -2.80 4.48 -6.35
N GLN A 294 -2.44 5.59 -5.74
CA GLN A 294 -2.46 5.73 -4.29
C GLN A 294 -3.88 5.55 -3.74
N ILE A 295 -4.00 4.82 -2.64
CA ILE A 295 -5.31 4.36 -2.14
C ILE A 295 -6.15 5.46 -1.46
N CYS A 296 -5.56 6.64 -1.24
CA CYS A 296 -6.18 7.77 -0.58
C CYS A 296 -5.91 9.02 -1.42
N THR A 297 -6.93 9.53 -2.12
CA THR A 297 -6.73 10.62 -3.09
C THR A 297 -6.29 11.89 -2.37
N SER A 298 -6.92 12.24 -1.24
CA SER A 298 -6.53 13.45 -0.48
C SER A 298 -5.07 13.45 -0.02
N GLN A 299 -4.52 12.28 0.32
CA GLN A 299 -3.13 12.19 0.75
C GLN A 299 -2.16 12.10 -0.42
N ALA A 300 -2.57 11.50 -1.52
CA ALA A 300 -1.80 11.54 -2.76
C ALA A 300 -1.64 12.98 -3.29
N GLU A 301 -2.64 13.85 -3.09
CA GLU A 301 -2.54 15.28 -3.44
C GLU A 301 -1.47 15.98 -2.60
N ILE A 302 -1.45 15.70 -1.29
CA ILE A 302 -0.42 16.21 -0.38
C ILE A 302 0.95 15.69 -0.80
N LEU A 303 1.07 14.40 -1.10
CA LEU A 303 2.30 13.77 -1.57
C LEU A 303 2.82 14.45 -2.84
N ALA A 304 1.96 14.66 -3.84
CA ALA A 304 2.32 15.34 -5.09
C ALA A 304 2.83 16.77 -4.84
N ARG A 305 2.19 17.53 -3.94
CA ARG A 305 2.62 18.89 -3.56
C ARG A 305 3.94 18.89 -2.78
N LEU A 306 4.17 17.90 -1.93
CA LEU A 306 5.44 17.74 -1.21
C LEU A 306 6.56 17.37 -2.18
N VAL A 307 6.30 16.49 -3.14
CA VAL A 307 7.25 16.15 -4.20
C VAL A 307 7.56 17.37 -5.05
N ALA A 308 6.56 18.14 -5.47
CA ALA A 308 6.78 19.37 -6.24
C ALA A 308 7.58 20.42 -5.44
N ARG A 309 7.31 20.57 -4.15
CA ARG A 309 8.07 21.46 -3.25
C ARG A 309 9.49 20.95 -3.00
N GLY A 310 9.66 19.66 -2.82
CA GLY A 310 10.95 19.02 -2.67
C GLY A 310 11.76 19.09 -3.96
N ALA A 311 11.11 19.02 -5.12
CA ALA A 311 11.77 19.16 -6.42
C ALA A 311 12.15 20.60 -6.69
N ASP A 312 11.28 21.55 -6.28
CA ASP A 312 11.46 23.00 -6.41
C ASP A 312 12.04 23.36 -7.79
N ALA A 313 11.34 22.85 -8.81
CA ALA A 313 11.73 22.96 -10.20
C ALA A 313 11.38 24.34 -10.77
N THR A 314 12.22 24.83 -11.68
CA THR A 314 12.02 26.08 -12.40
C THR A 314 11.79 25.85 -13.90
N ALA A 315 11.39 26.91 -14.61
CA ALA A 315 11.07 26.86 -16.05
C ALA A 315 12.31 26.59 -16.94
N GLU A 316 13.50 26.51 -16.36
CA GLU A 316 14.78 26.22 -17.02
C GLU A 316 15.24 24.77 -16.83
N GLN A 317 14.65 24.06 -15.87
CA GLN A 317 15.12 22.76 -15.39
C GLN A 317 14.32 21.59 -15.96
N THR A 318 15.01 20.49 -16.19
CA THR A 318 14.43 19.20 -16.60
C THR A 318 14.35 18.28 -15.39
N VAL A 319 13.14 17.79 -15.12
CA VAL A 319 12.88 16.81 -14.06
C VAL A 319 12.75 15.42 -14.67
N VAL A 320 13.44 14.42 -14.11
CA VAL A 320 13.19 13.01 -14.43
C VAL A 320 12.37 12.39 -13.31
N ASP A 321 11.21 11.85 -13.65
CA ASP A 321 10.34 11.06 -12.75
C ASP A 321 10.59 9.58 -13.01
N ALA A 322 11.38 8.94 -12.15
CA ALA A 322 11.71 7.52 -12.22
C ALA A 322 10.64 6.69 -11.52
N TYR A 323 10.19 5.62 -12.18
CA TYR A 323 9.02 4.82 -11.78
C TYR A 323 7.70 5.61 -11.88
N CYS A 324 7.54 6.38 -12.96
CA CYS A 324 6.48 7.39 -13.05
C CYS A 324 5.05 6.81 -13.11
N GLY A 325 4.88 5.50 -13.34
CA GLY A 325 3.58 4.85 -13.44
C GLY A 325 2.70 5.50 -14.52
N ILE A 326 1.59 6.11 -14.10
CA ILE A 326 0.65 6.82 -15.00
C ILE A 326 0.85 8.34 -15.00
N GLY A 327 2.00 8.82 -14.54
CA GLY A 327 2.35 10.23 -14.48
C GLY A 327 1.77 10.98 -13.26
N THR A 328 1.44 10.27 -12.18
CA THR A 328 0.80 10.87 -10.99
C THR A 328 1.65 11.96 -10.35
N LEU A 329 2.98 11.80 -10.33
CA LEU A 329 3.93 12.83 -9.87
C LEU A 329 4.44 13.70 -11.03
N SER A 330 4.63 13.11 -12.21
CA SER A 330 5.06 13.82 -13.42
C SER A 330 4.20 15.04 -13.79
N LEU A 331 2.87 14.89 -13.84
CA LEU A 331 2.00 15.97 -14.32
C LEU A 331 2.00 17.19 -13.38
N PRO A 332 1.92 17.04 -12.04
CA PRO A 332 2.15 18.14 -11.12
C PRO A 332 3.48 18.86 -11.29
N LEU A 333 4.59 18.12 -11.48
CA LEU A 333 5.92 18.69 -11.69
C LEU A 333 6.00 19.55 -12.96
N ALA A 334 5.22 19.20 -13.98
CA ALA A 334 5.19 19.88 -15.27
C ALA A 334 4.64 21.31 -15.20
N ARG A 335 3.99 21.72 -14.09
CA ARG A 335 3.53 23.10 -13.90
C ARG A 335 4.68 24.11 -13.82
N ALA A 336 5.80 23.71 -13.25
CA ALA A 336 6.92 24.60 -12.98
C ALA A 336 8.16 24.26 -13.81
N ALA A 337 8.37 22.97 -14.11
CA ALA A 337 9.54 22.51 -14.85
C ALA A 337 9.51 22.90 -16.34
N ARG A 338 10.69 23.13 -16.92
CA ARG A 338 10.85 23.25 -18.39
C ARG A 338 10.30 22.03 -19.12
N ALA A 339 10.69 20.85 -18.62
CA ALA A 339 10.32 19.57 -19.17
C ALA A 339 10.34 18.51 -18.07
N VAL A 340 9.45 17.53 -18.19
CA VAL A 340 9.40 16.35 -17.32
C VAL A 340 9.54 15.09 -18.17
N VAL A 341 10.44 14.21 -17.77
CA VAL A 341 10.67 12.91 -18.41
C VAL A 341 10.29 11.81 -17.43
N GLY A 342 9.15 11.15 -17.67
CA GLY A 342 8.76 9.98 -16.90
C GLY A 342 9.40 8.71 -17.47
N ILE A 343 10.02 7.89 -16.63
CA ILE A 343 10.53 6.56 -16.98
C ILE A 343 9.69 5.50 -16.26
N GLU A 344 9.15 4.56 -17.03
CA GLU A 344 8.39 3.43 -16.49
C GLU A 344 8.61 2.17 -17.34
N SER A 345 8.83 1.04 -16.67
CA SER A 345 9.08 -0.26 -17.30
C SER A 345 7.82 -0.88 -17.92
N HIS A 346 6.65 -0.62 -17.32
CA HIS A 346 5.39 -1.20 -17.74
C HIS A 346 4.76 -0.38 -18.88
N VAL A 347 4.82 -0.91 -20.10
CA VAL A 347 4.38 -0.25 -21.34
C VAL A 347 2.96 0.33 -21.25
N ARG A 348 2.00 -0.43 -20.69
CA ARG A 348 0.61 0.05 -20.56
C ARG A 348 0.47 1.22 -19.58
N SER A 349 1.38 1.32 -18.60
CA SER A 349 1.40 2.47 -17.67
C SER A 349 1.93 3.72 -18.39
N VAL A 350 2.95 3.57 -19.24
CA VAL A 350 3.46 4.64 -20.12
C VAL A 350 2.38 5.14 -21.08
N GLU A 351 1.60 4.25 -21.69
CA GLU A 351 0.47 4.62 -22.54
C GLU A 351 -0.59 5.41 -21.77
N GLN A 352 -0.93 4.98 -20.56
CA GLN A 352 -1.82 5.71 -19.66
C GLN A 352 -1.25 7.08 -19.26
N ALA A 353 0.04 7.17 -18.97
CA ALA A 353 0.70 8.44 -18.65
C ALA A 353 0.61 9.44 -19.81
N ARG A 354 0.85 8.99 -21.04
CA ARG A 354 0.67 9.80 -22.26
C ARG A 354 -0.77 10.25 -22.44
N GLN A 355 -1.73 9.35 -22.19
CA GLN A 355 -3.15 9.68 -22.26
C GLN A 355 -3.54 10.71 -21.19
N ASN A 356 -3.04 10.58 -19.96
CA ASN A 356 -3.30 11.52 -18.88
C ASN A 356 -2.67 12.90 -19.18
N ALA A 357 -1.45 12.96 -19.71
CA ALA A 357 -0.86 14.23 -20.16
C ALA A 357 -1.74 14.91 -21.21
N ARG A 358 -2.21 14.16 -22.22
CA ARG A 358 -3.10 14.68 -23.27
C ARG A 358 -4.41 15.22 -22.71
N ILE A 359 -5.06 14.50 -21.79
CA ILE A 359 -6.33 14.91 -21.16
C ILE A 359 -6.16 16.23 -20.38
N ASN A 360 -4.97 16.46 -19.80
CA ASN A 360 -4.67 17.67 -19.03
C ASN A 360 -4.01 18.77 -19.87
N GLY A 361 -3.84 18.59 -21.18
CA GLY A 361 -3.18 19.57 -22.05
C GLY A 361 -1.70 19.81 -21.68
N ILE A 362 -1.01 18.82 -21.12
CA ILE A 362 0.39 18.92 -20.72
C ILE A 362 1.29 18.48 -21.87
N GLU A 363 2.01 19.44 -22.45
CA GLU A 363 2.86 19.23 -23.62
C GLU A 363 4.35 19.09 -23.29
N ASN A 364 4.78 19.56 -22.12
CA ASN A 364 6.17 19.49 -21.64
C ASN A 364 6.49 18.18 -20.88
N CYS A 365 5.63 17.16 -20.97
CA CYS A 365 5.89 15.81 -20.46
C CYS A 365 6.21 14.84 -21.60
N ARG A 366 7.29 14.06 -21.47
CA ARG A 366 7.49 12.83 -22.26
C ARG A 366 7.57 11.62 -21.36
N PHE A 367 7.09 10.47 -21.85
CA PHE A 367 7.12 9.20 -21.13
C PHE A 367 7.85 8.14 -21.94
N LEU A 368 8.85 7.51 -21.32
CA LEU A 368 9.74 6.51 -21.92
C LEU A 368 9.48 5.15 -21.29
N ALA A 369 9.33 4.13 -22.13
CA ALA A 369 9.19 2.74 -21.70
C ALA A 369 10.58 2.11 -21.54
N GLY A 370 10.93 1.67 -20.34
CA GLY A 370 12.22 1.04 -20.06
C GLY A 370 12.59 1.10 -18.58
N THR A 371 13.77 0.58 -18.24
CA THR A 371 14.28 0.63 -16.87
C THR A 371 15.01 1.94 -16.60
N VAL A 372 15.07 2.35 -15.34
CA VAL A 372 15.62 3.67 -14.95
C VAL A 372 17.12 3.70 -15.18
N GLU A 373 17.84 2.66 -14.78
CA GLU A 373 19.29 2.54 -14.94
C GLU A 373 19.75 2.50 -16.39
N ALA A 374 18.90 2.06 -17.32
CA ALA A 374 19.20 2.04 -18.74
C ALA A 374 18.95 3.39 -19.42
N LEU A 375 17.95 4.16 -18.96
CA LEU A 375 17.52 5.39 -19.65
C LEU A 375 18.04 6.67 -19.00
N LEU A 376 18.17 6.71 -17.67
CA LEU A 376 18.59 7.92 -16.94
C LEU A 376 19.98 8.44 -17.36
N PRO A 377 21.02 7.62 -17.61
CA PRO A 377 22.34 8.12 -17.99
C PRO A 377 22.36 8.93 -19.30
N ASP A 378 21.44 8.66 -20.23
CA ASP A 378 21.34 9.36 -21.52
C ASP A 378 20.45 10.61 -21.47
N LEU A 379 19.91 10.93 -20.28
CA LEU A 379 19.01 12.07 -20.07
C LEU A 379 19.73 13.18 -19.32
N ARG A 380 19.53 14.42 -19.77
CA ARG A 380 19.83 15.58 -18.93
C ARG A 380 18.77 15.67 -17.83
N ALA A 381 19.17 15.43 -16.59
CA ALA A 381 18.32 15.50 -15.41
C ALA A 381 18.89 16.56 -14.44
N ASP A 382 18.25 17.73 -14.36
CA ASP A 382 18.62 18.71 -13.33
C ASP A 382 18.08 18.24 -11.97
N ILE A 383 16.88 17.64 -11.95
CA ILE A 383 16.24 17.07 -10.76
C ILE A 383 15.80 15.63 -11.05
N VAL A 384 15.96 14.73 -10.08
CA VAL A 384 15.41 13.37 -10.16
C VAL A 384 14.41 13.13 -9.04
N VAL A 385 13.20 12.70 -9.40
CA VAL A 385 12.18 12.19 -8.48
C VAL A 385 12.14 10.67 -8.63
N VAL A 386 12.14 9.94 -7.52
CA VAL A 386 12.03 8.47 -7.52
C VAL A 386 10.90 8.02 -6.60
N ASP A 387 10.00 7.18 -7.10
CA ASP A 387 8.95 6.49 -6.32
C ASP A 387 9.05 4.96 -6.53
N PRO A 388 10.13 4.33 -6.03
CA PRO A 388 10.39 2.92 -6.28
C PRO A 388 9.40 1.99 -5.56
N PRO A 389 9.34 0.71 -5.98
CA PRO A 389 8.57 -0.30 -5.25
C PRO A 389 9.04 -0.43 -3.79
N ARG A 390 8.23 -1.09 -2.94
CA ARG A 390 8.47 -1.28 -1.49
C ARG A 390 9.88 -1.83 -1.10
N LYS A 391 10.58 -2.48 -2.02
CA LYS A 391 11.97 -2.97 -1.83
C LYS A 391 13.03 -1.86 -1.92
N GLY A 392 12.64 -0.63 -2.26
CA GLY A 392 13.52 0.49 -2.59
C GLY A 392 14.07 0.40 -4.01
N CYS A 393 15.03 1.27 -4.31
CA CYS A 393 15.76 1.27 -5.57
C CYS A 393 16.70 0.07 -5.66
N ASP A 394 16.80 -0.50 -6.85
CA ASP A 394 17.87 -1.44 -7.15
C ASP A 394 19.23 -0.69 -7.15
N PRO A 395 20.34 -1.36 -6.77
CA PRO A 395 21.66 -0.76 -6.71
C PRO A 395 22.06 0.04 -7.96
N GLU A 396 21.73 -0.47 -9.14
CA GLU A 396 22.03 0.10 -10.44
C GLU A 396 21.30 1.43 -10.67
N VAL A 397 20.10 1.59 -10.11
CA VAL A 397 19.33 2.83 -10.20
C VAL A 397 19.95 3.92 -9.34
N LEU A 398 20.42 3.57 -8.14
CA LEU A 398 21.14 4.53 -7.29
C LEU A 398 22.45 4.97 -7.96
N GLU A 399 23.19 4.06 -8.58
CA GLU A 399 24.38 4.42 -9.37
C GLU A 399 24.04 5.30 -10.58
N ALA A 400 22.96 5.02 -11.30
CA ALA A 400 22.52 5.86 -12.41
C ALA A 400 22.16 7.28 -11.96
N ILE A 401 21.53 7.44 -10.79
CA ILE A 401 21.25 8.76 -10.20
C ILE A 401 22.56 9.47 -9.86
N LEU A 402 23.49 8.79 -9.19
CA LEU A 402 24.80 9.34 -8.84
C LEU A 402 25.64 9.68 -10.08
N HIS A 403 25.46 8.97 -11.20
CA HIS A 403 26.11 9.27 -12.47
C HIS A 403 25.47 10.47 -13.19
N ALA A 404 24.14 10.60 -13.16
CA ALA A 404 23.43 11.74 -13.75
C ALA A 404 23.70 13.06 -12.98
N VAL A 405 24.14 12.96 -11.72
CA VAL A 405 24.48 14.08 -10.83
C VAL A 405 23.42 15.21 -10.83
N PRO A 406 22.11 14.90 -10.63
CA PRO A 406 21.10 15.95 -10.51
C PRO A 406 21.42 16.85 -9.32
N MET A 407 21.06 18.13 -9.40
CA MET A 407 21.26 19.06 -8.27
C MET A 407 20.38 18.71 -7.07
N ARG A 408 19.24 18.05 -7.32
CA ARG A 408 18.27 17.66 -6.30
C ARG A 408 17.69 16.28 -6.58
N VAL A 409 17.51 15.50 -5.53
CA VAL A 409 16.81 14.21 -5.57
C VAL A 409 15.64 14.24 -4.62
N VAL A 410 14.45 13.88 -5.09
CA VAL A 410 13.27 13.68 -4.25
C VAL A 410 12.94 12.21 -4.23
N TYR A 411 13.00 11.60 -3.06
CA TYR A 411 12.77 10.18 -2.87
C TYR A 411 11.43 9.97 -2.15
N VAL A 412 10.49 9.31 -2.82
CA VAL A 412 9.21 8.86 -2.26
C VAL A 412 9.34 7.40 -1.81
N SER A 413 8.86 7.05 -0.62
CA SER A 413 8.93 5.67 -0.14
C SER A 413 7.85 5.31 0.87
N CYS A 414 7.19 4.18 0.64
CA CYS A 414 6.28 3.54 1.58
C CYS A 414 6.97 2.67 2.65
N ASN A 415 8.30 2.60 2.64
CA ASN A 415 9.08 1.74 3.53
C ASN A 415 10.29 2.49 4.12
N PRO A 416 10.23 2.88 5.41
CA PRO A 416 11.31 3.61 6.05
C PRO A 416 12.66 2.89 6.06
N ALA A 417 12.67 1.55 6.14
CA ALA A 417 13.92 0.79 6.21
C ALA A 417 14.70 0.82 4.88
N THR A 418 14.01 0.64 3.76
CA THR A 418 14.65 0.72 2.43
C THR A 418 14.94 2.15 2.04
N LEU A 419 14.10 3.11 2.45
CA LEU A 419 14.40 4.53 2.35
C LEU A 419 15.74 4.85 3.04
N ALA A 420 15.90 4.47 4.30
CA ALA A 420 17.12 4.75 5.06
C ALA A 420 18.38 4.14 4.42
N ARG A 421 18.29 2.89 3.94
CA ARG A 421 19.37 2.22 3.19
C ARG A 421 19.77 3.01 1.95
N ASP A 422 18.79 3.46 1.17
CA ASP A 422 19.04 4.11 -0.12
C ASP A 422 19.55 5.54 0.07
N LEU A 423 18.98 6.28 1.04
CA LEU A 423 19.45 7.61 1.43
C LEU A 423 20.91 7.57 1.91
N LYS A 424 21.30 6.54 2.69
CA LYS A 424 22.69 6.36 3.11
C LYS A 424 23.65 6.27 1.92
N ARG A 425 23.25 5.58 0.85
CA ARG A 425 24.08 5.46 -0.37
C ARG A 425 24.13 6.77 -1.14
N LEU A 426 23.00 7.46 -1.31
CA LEU A 426 22.96 8.76 -1.98
C LEU A 426 23.82 9.79 -1.25
N VAL A 427 23.75 9.83 0.08
CA VAL A 427 24.57 10.72 0.91
C VAL A 427 26.06 10.39 0.80
N ALA A 428 26.42 9.10 0.83
CA ALA A 428 27.79 8.68 0.56
C ALA A 428 28.28 9.05 -0.86
N GLY A 429 27.35 9.24 -1.80
CA GLY A 429 27.61 9.68 -3.16
C GLY A 429 27.66 11.20 -3.38
N GLY A 430 27.63 12.01 -2.31
CA GLY A 430 27.79 13.47 -2.41
C GLY A 430 26.50 14.28 -2.32
N TYR A 431 25.47 13.73 -1.67
CA TYR A 431 24.23 14.45 -1.36
C TYR A 431 24.10 14.72 0.14
N CYS A 432 23.34 15.74 0.51
CA CYS A 432 22.90 16.00 1.87
C CYS A 432 21.39 15.72 1.98
N LEU A 433 20.97 15.14 3.10
CA LEU A 433 19.55 14.95 3.40
C LEU A 433 18.99 16.25 3.99
N VAL A 434 18.14 16.96 3.23
CA VAL A 434 17.58 18.27 3.63
C VAL A 434 16.39 18.10 4.55
N GLY A 435 15.51 17.14 4.26
CA GLY A 435 14.27 16.95 5.02
C GLY A 435 13.57 15.66 4.66
N VAL A 436 12.80 15.12 5.62
CA VAL A 436 11.92 13.97 5.43
C VAL A 436 10.56 14.30 5.99
N GLN A 437 9.54 14.33 5.11
CA GLN A 437 8.15 14.54 5.48
C GLN A 437 7.37 13.22 5.37
N PRO A 438 7.02 12.58 6.50
CA PRO A 438 6.11 11.45 6.50
C PRO A 438 4.67 11.90 6.26
N VAL A 439 3.88 11.07 5.59
CA VAL A 439 2.47 11.29 5.25
C VAL A 439 1.72 10.00 5.51
N ASP A 440 0.59 10.09 6.21
CA ASP A 440 -0.23 8.92 6.47
C ASP A 440 -1.20 8.63 5.31
N LEU A 441 -0.81 7.76 4.38
CA LEU A 441 -1.71 7.25 3.32
C LEU A 441 -2.56 6.04 3.78
N PHE A 442 -2.24 5.46 4.94
CA PHE A 442 -2.75 4.17 5.39
C PHE A 442 -3.09 4.22 6.89
N ALA A 443 -4.04 5.07 7.27
CA ALA A 443 -4.50 5.12 8.66
C ALA A 443 -4.98 3.74 9.14
N GLN A 444 -4.90 3.49 10.45
CA GLN A 444 -5.20 2.19 11.05
C GLN A 444 -4.23 1.06 10.68
N THR A 445 -3.10 1.38 10.05
CA THR A 445 -2.01 0.46 9.73
C THR A 445 -0.67 1.07 10.14
N HIS A 446 0.36 0.23 10.19
CA HIS A 446 1.74 0.66 10.43
C HIS A 446 2.43 1.29 9.20
N HIS A 447 1.78 1.29 8.03
CA HIS A 447 2.38 1.86 6.83
C HIS A 447 2.41 3.39 6.90
N VAL A 448 3.48 3.96 6.35
CA VAL A 448 3.70 5.41 6.25
C VAL A 448 4.41 5.67 4.92
N GLU A 449 4.01 6.73 4.24
CA GLU A 449 4.69 7.21 3.03
C GLU A 449 5.63 8.34 3.44
N CYS A 450 6.81 8.44 2.83
CA CYS A 450 7.78 9.48 3.14
C CYS A 450 8.21 10.18 1.86
N VAL A 451 8.36 11.50 1.92
CA VAL A 451 9.06 12.29 0.90
C VAL A 451 10.34 12.79 1.52
N ALA A 452 11.48 12.31 1.03
CA ALA A 452 12.79 12.79 1.41
C ALA A 452 13.36 13.68 0.30
N THR A 453 13.87 14.84 0.67
CA THR A 453 14.55 15.76 -0.25
C THR A 453 16.04 15.73 0.03
N LEU A 454 16.83 15.54 -1.02
CA LEU A 454 18.28 15.60 -0.98
C LEU A 454 18.78 16.66 -1.95
N GLU A 455 19.81 17.40 -1.53
CA GLU A 455 20.51 18.35 -2.38
C GLU A 455 21.96 17.92 -2.54
N ARG A 456 22.57 18.26 -3.67
CA ARG A 456 24.00 18.00 -3.85
C ARG A 456 24.79 18.81 -2.81
N SER A 457 25.74 18.15 -2.15
CA SER A 457 26.62 18.77 -1.13
C SER A 457 27.63 19.74 -1.72
#